data_AF-A0A7W1AG65-F1
#
_entry.id   AF-A0A7W1AG65-F1
#
_cell.length_a   1.000
_cell.length_b   1.000
_cell.length_c   1.000
_cell.angle_alpha   90.00
_cell.angle_beta   90.00
_cell.angle_gamma   90.00
#
_symmetry.space_group_name_H-M   'P 1'
#
loop_
_entity.id
_entity.type
_entity.pdbx_description
1 polymer ?
#
loop_
_entity_poly.entity_id
_entity_poly.type
_entity_poly.pdbx_seq_one_letter_code
_entity_poly.pdbx_strand_id
1 'polypeptide(L)'
;MPAGPDRWRGEGGAPSLAISLGLRPWFLAARAQFRPPPPPAPGSAAFLNALAAVRTASEERTRAQTKATWAWARNAATLWSEISGGVIQRRGLSETEAARALMYLNMALSDATIACWDAKLFYWLPRPTEIDPTIDASVAVPNFPAYPSAHATLFATGAAVLGHLVPAERAALDSLAREATASRLWAGVHYPFDNEAGTRLGRQVAAAAIAVLDAEGTPKSRAVSR
;
A
#
# COMPACT_ATOMS: atom_id res chain seq x y z
N MET A 1 13.66 19.05 -4.39
CA MET A 1 12.20 19.06 -4.55
C MET A 1 11.88 19.78 -5.85
N PRO A 2 11.16 19.18 -6.81
CA PRO A 2 10.71 19.92 -7.99
C PRO A 2 9.65 20.96 -7.61
N ALA A 3 9.67 22.11 -8.27
CA ALA A 3 8.74 23.21 -8.05
C ALA A 3 7.70 23.29 -9.19
N GLY A 4 6.51 23.81 -8.89
CA GLY A 4 5.45 24.06 -9.86
C GLY A 4 4.04 23.79 -9.29
N PRO A 5 2.99 24.35 -9.92
CA PRO A 5 1.60 24.12 -9.47
C PRO A 5 1.16 22.66 -9.63
N ASP A 6 1.76 21.93 -10.58
CA ASP A 6 1.44 20.54 -10.90
C ASP A 6 2.31 19.53 -10.12
N ARG A 7 2.99 19.99 -9.07
CA ARG A 7 3.92 19.18 -8.26
C ARG A 7 3.53 19.25 -6.79
N TRP A 8 3.72 18.14 -6.09
CA TRP A 8 3.57 18.05 -4.64
C TRP A 8 4.50 19.04 -3.93
N ARG A 9 3.93 19.85 -3.03
CA ARG A 9 4.64 20.94 -2.33
C ARG A 9 5.06 20.53 -0.92
N GLY A 10 4.24 19.73 -0.24
CA GLY A 10 4.50 19.23 1.11
C GLY A 10 4.41 20.29 2.22
N GLU A 11 4.53 19.84 3.46
CA GLU A 11 4.37 20.67 4.67
C GLU A 11 5.72 20.98 5.35
N GLY A 12 6.74 21.30 4.55
CA GLY A 12 8.11 21.52 5.02
C GLY A 12 8.88 20.22 5.28
N GLY A 13 10.19 20.24 4.97
CA GLY A 13 11.06 19.05 5.08
C GLY A 13 11.02 18.12 3.86
N ALA A 14 11.87 17.10 3.89
CA ALA A 14 11.89 16.07 2.84
C ALA A 14 10.67 15.14 2.96
N PRO A 15 10.17 14.56 1.83
CA PRO A 15 9.10 13.57 1.88
C PRO A 15 9.41 12.48 2.90
N SER A 16 8.46 12.20 3.79
CA SER A 16 8.63 11.15 4.79
C SER A 16 8.97 9.82 4.11
N LEU A 17 9.85 9.03 4.74
CA LEU A 17 10.32 7.73 4.24
C LEU A 17 11.13 7.78 2.92
N ALA A 18 11.62 8.94 2.47
CA ALA A 18 12.55 9.02 1.33
C ALA A 18 13.83 8.18 1.52
N ILE A 19 14.23 7.91 2.78
CA ILE A 19 15.35 7.03 3.13
C ILE A 19 15.22 5.61 2.53
N SER A 20 14.00 5.16 2.27
CA SER A 20 13.74 3.84 1.65
C SER A 20 14.44 3.67 0.30
N LEU A 21 14.70 4.74 -0.46
CA LEU A 21 15.38 4.66 -1.76
C LEU A 21 16.85 4.25 -1.68
N GLY A 22 17.46 4.34 -0.49
CA GLY A 22 18.83 3.88 -0.24
C GLY A 22 18.91 2.41 0.17
N LEU A 23 17.77 1.74 0.37
CA LEU A 23 17.72 0.33 0.74
C LEU A 23 17.83 -0.57 -0.49
N ARG A 24 18.47 -1.72 -0.32
CA ARG A 24 18.53 -2.77 -1.34
C ARG A 24 17.25 -3.62 -1.25
N PRO A 25 16.50 -3.80 -2.36
CA PRO A 25 15.36 -4.71 -2.38
C PRO A 25 15.77 -6.18 -2.16
N TRP A 26 14.85 -6.97 -1.63
CA TRP A 26 15.02 -8.40 -1.36
C TRP A 26 14.72 -9.26 -2.59
N PHE A 27 13.58 -9.01 -3.24
CA PHE A 27 13.04 -9.79 -4.34
C PHE A 27 13.08 -9.03 -5.66
N LEU A 28 13.12 -7.70 -5.63
CA LEU A 28 13.20 -6.88 -6.84
C LEU A 28 14.63 -6.73 -7.35
N ALA A 29 14.80 -6.81 -8.68
CA ALA A 29 16.07 -6.54 -9.35
C ALA A 29 16.48 -5.06 -9.27
N ALA A 30 15.51 -4.16 -9.23
CA ALA A 30 15.71 -2.73 -9.07
C ALA A 30 14.46 -2.06 -8.46
N ARG A 31 14.65 -0.94 -7.76
CA ARG A 31 13.54 -0.17 -7.17
C ARG A 31 12.48 0.27 -8.20
N ALA A 32 12.89 0.48 -9.44
CA ALA A 32 12.03 0.92 -10.54
C ALA A 32 11.41 -0.23 -11.34
N GLN A 33 11.67 -1.50 -10.98
CA GLN A 33 11.29 -2.68 -11.77
C GLN A 33 9.80 -2.70 -12.14
N PHE A 34 8.94 -2.27 -11.22
CA PHE A 34 7.49 -2.23 -11.41
C PHE A 34 6.92 -0.81 -11.36
N ARG A 35 7.74 0.22 -11.63
CA ARG A 35 7.25 1.61 -11.62
C ARG A 35 6.01 1.74 -12.51
N PRO A 36 4.85 2.16 -11.97
CA PRO A 36 3.64 2.31 -12.77
C PRO A 36 3.82 3.34 -13.89
N PRO A 37 3.00 3.29 -14.97
CA PRO A 37 2.95 4.34 -15.98
C PRO A 37 2.63 5.71 -15.35
N PRO A 38 2.87 6.83 -16.05
CA PRO A 38 2.55 8.14 -15.51
C PRO A 38 1.05 8.26 -15.16
N PRO A 39 0.72 8.95 -14.05
CA PRO A 39 -0.67 9.27 -13.73
C PRO A 39 -1.25 10.26 -14.75
N PRO A 40 -2.60 10.43 -14.78
CA PRO A 40 -3.21 11.54 -15.51
C PRO A 40 -2.55 12.87 -15.16
N ALA A 41 -2.23 13.67 -16.19
CA ALA A 41 -1.61 14.97 -15.98
C ALA A 41 -2.56 15.91 -15.21
N PRO A 42 -2.07 16.68 -14.22
CA PRO A 42 -2.87 17.72 -13.56
C PRO A 42 -3.56 18.63 -14.59
N GLY A 43 -4.85 18.92 -14.36
CA GLY A 43 -5.68 19.71 -15.28
C GLY A 43 -6.27 18.95 -16.48
N SER A 44 -5.82 17.72 -16.78
CA SER A 44 -6.46 16.89 -17.81
C SER A 44 -7.87 16.46 -17.41
N ALA A 45 -8.73 16.15 -18.39
CA ALA A 45 -10.10 15.69 -18.12
C ALA A 45 -10.14 14.46 -17.19
N ALA A 46 -9.23 13.49 -17.40
CA ALA A 46 -9.13 12.31 -16.54
C ALA A 46 -8.74 12.66 -15.10
N PHE A 47 -7.84 13.63 -14.91
CA PHE A 47 -7.44 14.11 -13.59
C PHE A 47 -8.58 14.86 -12.88
N LEU A 48 -9.27 15.75 -13.59
CA LEU A 48 -10.40 16.52 -13.04
C LEU A 48 -11.57 15.60 -12.67
N ASN A 49 -11.86 14.57 -13.46
CA ASN A 49 -12.86 13.55 -13.12
C ASN A 49 -12.46 12.78 -11.86
N ALA A 50 -11.18 12.43 -11.71
CA ALA A 50 -10.68 11.77 -10.52
C ALA A 50 -10.73 12.67 -9.28
N LEU A 51 -10.44 13.98 -9.43
CA LEU A 51 -10.58 14.96 -8.35
C LEU A 51 -12.04 15.13 -7.91
N ALA A 52 -12.98 15.20 -8.86
CA ALA A 52 -14.41 15.24 -8.56
C ALA A 52 -14.86 13.99 -7.78
N ALA A 53 -14.35 12.81 -8.14
CA ALA A 53 -14.62 11.57 -7.39
C ALA A 53 -14.08 11.64 -5.94
N VAL A 54 -12.93 12.27 -5.70
CA VAL A 54 -12.42 12.50 -4.33
C VAL A 54 -13.36 13.43 -3.56
N ARG A 55 -13.79 14.53 -4.18
CA ARG A 55 -14.71 15.48 -3.57
C ARG A 55 -16.02 14.81 -3.15
N THR A 56 -16.71 14.17 -4.09
CA THR A 56 -17.95 13.41 -3.83
C THR A 56 -17.72 12.39 -2.72
N ALA A 57 -16.65 11.59 -2.80
CA ALA A 57 -16.37 10.57 -1.81
C ALA A 57 -16.09 11.14 -0.41
N SER A 58 -15.57 12.38 -0.30
CA SER A 58 -15.32 13.05 0.97
C SER A 58 -16.56 13.73 1.56
N GLU A 59 -17.40 14.35 0.73
CA GLU A 59 -18.63 15.04 1.12
C GLU A 59 -19.76 14.06 1.47
N GLU A 60 -19.86 12.94 0.74
CA GLU A 60 -20.94 11.95 0.89
C GLU A 60 -20.53 10.75 1.76
N ARG A 61 -19.42 10.84 2.51
CA ARG A 61 -18.96 9.76 3.40
C ARG A 61 -20.06 9.32 4.36
N THR A 62 -20.42 8.05 4.28
CA THR A 62 -21.26 7.41 5.29
C THR A 62 -20.50 7.26 6.62
N ARG A 63 -21.24 7.09 7.73
CA ARG A 63 -20.66 6.81 9.06
C ARG A 63 -19.72 5.59 9.06
N ALA A 64 -20.07 4.54 8.31
CA ALA A 64 -19.25 3.35 8.18
C ALA A 64 -17.93 3.64 7.47
N GLN A 65 -17.97 4.41 6.36
CA GLN A 65 -16.77 4.85 5.65
C GLN A 65 -15.90 5.76 6.52
N THR A 66 -16.48 6.70 7.27
CA THR A 66 -15.73 7.54 8.22
C THR A 66 -14.99 6.68 9.24
N LYS A 67 -15.66 5.69 9.85
CA LYS A 67 -15.01 4.75 10.78
C LYS A 67 -13.86 3.99 10.10
N ALA A 68 -14.06 3.52 8.86
CA ALA A 68 -13.02 2.85 8.10
C ALA A 68 -11.81 3.77 7.83
N THR A 69 -12.03 5.05 7.51
CA THR A 69 -10.93 6.00 7.27
C THR A 69 -10.02 6.13 8.49
N TRP A 70 -10.59 6.18 9.69
CA TRP A 70 -9.82 6.25 10.94
C TRP A 70 -9.15 4.93 11.29
N ALA A 71 -9.84 3.81 11.11
CA ALA A 71 -9.26 2.48 11.36
C ALA A 71 -8.01 2.23 10.49
N TRP A 72 -8.08 2.65 9.22
CA TRP A 72 -7.00 2.49 8.24
C TRP A 72 -6.01 3.67 8.19
N ALA A 73 -6.19 4.71 9.02
CA ALA A 73 -5.26 5.85 9.09
C ALA A 73 -3.90 5.50 9.73
N ARG A 74 -3.85 4.40 10.49
CA ARG A 74 -2.68 3.95 11.23
C ARG A 74 -1.55 3.52 10.28
N ASN A 75 -0.33 3.45 10.83
CA ASN A 75 0.84 2.97 10.10
C ASN A 75 0.62 1.54 9.60
N ALA A 76 0.87 1.30 8.30
CA ALA A 76 0.61 0.02 7.66
C ALA A 76 1.47 -1.13 8.23
N ALA A 77 2.70 -0.87 8.68
CA ALA A 77 3.53 -1.89 9.32
C ALA A 77 2.94 -2.33 10.66
N THR A 78 2.45 -1.38 11.48
CA THR A 78 1.72 -1.70 12.72
C THR A 78 0.48 -2.54 12.44
N LEU A 79 -0.32 -2.15 11.45
CA LEU A 79 -1.52 -2.90 11.06
C LEU A 79 -1.17 -4.30 10.56
N TRP A 80 -0.12 -4.44 9.74
CA TRP A 80 0.30 -5.75 9.25
C TRP A 80 0.81 -6.66 10.36
N SER A 81 1.53 -6.14 11.36
CA SER A 81 1.92 -6.92 12.55
C SER A 81 0.71 -7.46 13.30
N GLU A 82 -0.32 -6.64 13.50
CA GLU A 82 -1.58 -7.07 14.15
C GLU A 82 -2.33 -8.11 13.30
N ILE A 83 -2.47 -7.87 12.00
CA ILE A 83 -3.15 -8.77 11.07
C ILE A 83 -2.45 -10.12 11.02
N SER A 84 -1.13 -10.15 10.82
CA SER A 84 -0.36 -11.39 10.74
C SER A 84 -0.37 -12.15 12.05
N GLY A 85 -0.24 -11.45 13.19
CA GLY A 85 -0.35 -12.07 14.51
C GLY A 85 -1.72 -12.72 14.74
N GLY A 86 -2.79 -12.04 14.35
CA GLY A 86 -4.14 -12.59 14.38
C GLY A 86 -4.33 -13.81 13.47
N VAL A 87 -3.76 -13.79 12.26
CA VAL A 87 -3.77 -14.96 11.36
C VAL A 87 -3.03 -16.14 11.97
N ILE A 88 -1.82 -15.92 12.50
CA ILE A 88 -1.00 -16.95 13.16
C ILE A 88 -1.78 -17.60 14.29
N GLN A 89 -2.41 -16.79 15.16
CA GLN A 89 -3.18 -17.29 16.29
C GLN A 89 -4.44 -18.04 15.85
N ARG A 90 -5.26 -17.47 14.95
CA ARG A 90 -6.52 -18.10 14.49
C ARG A 90 -6.29 -19.40 13.75
N ARG A 91 -5.17 -19.54 13.03
CA ARG A 91 -4.84 -20.74 12.24
C ARG A 91 -3.92 -21.71 12.96
N GLY A 92 -3.43 -21.36 14.14
CA GLY A 92 -2.55 -22.22 14.94
C GLY A 92 -1.27 -22.57 14.20
N LEU A 93 -0.67 -21.61 13.50
CA LEU A 93 0.58 -21.85 12.77
C LEU A 93 1.69 -22.25 13.75
N SER A 94 2.47 -23.27 13.38
CA SER A 94 3.69 -23.64 14.11
C SER A 94 4.70 -22.49 14.11
N GLU A 95 5.68 -22.53 15.02
CA GLU A 95 6.73 -21.52 15.09
C GLU A 95 7.46 -21.33 13.75
N THR A 96 7.70 -22.43 13.02
CA THR A 96 8.38 -22.39 11.71
C THR A 96 7.49 -21.79 10.63
N GLU A 97 6.19 -22.11 10.61
CA GLU A 97 5.24 -21.52 9.66
C GLU A 97 5.04 -20.03 9.94
N ALA A 98 4.90 -19.65 11.21
CA ALA A 98 4.78 -18.27 11.63
C ALA A 98 6.05 -17.46 11.27
N ALA A 99 7.24 -17.99 11.56
CA ALA A 99 8.51 -17.36 11.18
C ALA A 99 8.62 -17.16 9.67
N ARG A 100 8.30 -18.20 8.88
CA ARG A 100 8.31 -18.11 7.40
C ARG A 100 7.32 -17.06 6.91
N ALA A 101 6.10 -17.03 7.46
CA ALA A 101 5.09 -16.08 7.06
C ALA A 101 5.48 -14.63 7.38
N LEU A 102 5.99 -14.37 8.58
CA LEU A 102 6.45 -13.05 8.99
C LEU A 102 7.66 -12.58 8.17
N MET A 103 8.61 -13.47 7.88
CA MET A 103 9.79 -13.15 7.07
C MET A 103 9.38 -12.68 5.66
N TYR A 104 8.64 -13.52 4.93
CA TYR A 104 8.22 -13.20 3.55
C TYR A 104 7.30 -11.98 3.49
N LEU A 105 6.38 -11.85 4.44
CA LEU A 105 5.51 -10.68 4.54
C LEU A 105 6.32 -9.40 4.71
N ASN A 106 7.23 -9.34 5.68
CA ASN A 106 7.99 -8.11 5.97
C ASN A 106 9.00 -7.77 4.87
N MET A 107 9.66 -8.77 4.27
CA MET A 107 10.55 -8.55 3.12
C MET A 107 9.77 -7.98 1.93
N ALA A 108 8.59 -8.55 1.62
CA ALA A 108 7.76 -8.06 0.52
C ALA A 108 7.19 -6.65 0.80
N LEU A 109 6.79 -6.35 2.03
CA LEU A 109 6.34 -5.00 2.43
C LEU A 109 7.48 -3.97 2.35
N SER A 110 8.72 -4.38 2.65
CA SER A 110 9.92 -3.55 2.47
C SER A 110 10.10 -3.20 0.99
N ASP A 111 10.09 -4.20 0.10
CA ASP A 111 10.23 -4.01 -1.34
C ASP A 111 9.08 -3.16 -1.93
N ALA A 112 7.86 -3.38 -1.46
CA ALA A 112 6.70 -2.60 -1.84
C ALA A 112 6.82 -1.13 -1.42
N THR A 113 7.40 -0.86 -0.25
CA THR A 113 7.72 0.51 0.19
C THR A 113 8.75 1.14 -0.75
N ILE A 114 9.84 0.43 -1.05
CA ILE A 114 10.91 0.92 -1.96
C ILE A 114 10.33 1.27 -3.34
N ALA A 115 9.57 0.35 -3.94
CA ALA A 115 9.00 0.56 -5.27
C ALA A 115 7.93 1.67 -5.29
N CYS A 116 7.11 1.78 -4.24
CA CYS A 116 6.12 2.84 -4.12
C CYS A 116 6.80 4.22 -3.99
N TRP A 117 7.86 4.33 -3.18
CA TRP A 117 8.58 5.59 -3.02
C TRP A 117 9.40 5.96 -4.25
N ASP A 118 9.94 4.98 -4.98
CA ASP A 118 10.59 5.24 -6.27
C ASP A 118 9.61 5.94 -7.22
N ALA A 119 8.38 5.44 -7.35
CA ALA A 119 7.37 6.06 -8.19
C ALA A 119 6.91 7.44 -7.66
N LYS A 120 6.68 7.58 -6.35
CA LYS A 120 6.29 8.87 -5.73
C LYS A 120 7.30 9.97 -6.00
N LEU A 121 8.59 9.65 -5.85
CA LEU A 121 9.68 10.60 -6.02
C LEU A 121 10.18 10.69 -7.47
N PHE A 122 9.59 9.91 -8.37
CA PHE A 122 9.72 10.10 -9.81
C PHE A 122 8.64 11.05 -10.35
N TYR A 123 7.38 10.88 -9.94
CA TYR A 123 6.26 11.65 -10.50
C TYR A 123 5.90 12.91 -9.74
N TRP A 124 6.12 12.97 -8.42
CA TRP A 124 5.83 14.14 -7.59
C TRP A 124 4.39 14.64 -7.71
N LEU A 125 3.41 13.74 -7.85
CA LEU A 125 2.02 14.14 -8.06
C LEU A 125 1.43 14.84 -6.82
N PRO A 126 0.77 16.00 -6.98
CA PRO A 126 0.12 16.72 -5.89
C PRO A 126 -1.03 15.94 -5.27
N ARG A 127 -1.30 16.17 -3.99
CA ARG A 127 -2.45 15.61 -3.26
C ARG A 127 -3.76 16.27 -3.69
N PRO A 128 -4.92 15.62 -3.50
CA PRO A 128 -6.22 16.23 -3.77
C PRO A 128 -6.40 17.60 -3.09
N THR A 129 -6.05 17.69 -1.81
CA THR A 129 -6.14 18.93 -1.01
C THR A 129 -5.16 20.03 -1.43
N GLU A 130 -4.11 19.72 -2.19
CA GLU A 130 -3.22 20.74 -2.76
C GLU A 130 -3.79 21.37 -4.04
N ILE A 131 -4.72 20.67 -4.71
CA ILE A 131 -5.41 21.14 -5.92
C ILE A 131 -6.75 21.77 -5.57
N ASP A 132 -7.54 21.12 -4.73
CA ASP A 132 -8.80 21.63 -4.19
C ASP A 132 -8.72 21.67 -2.65
N PRO A 133 -8.35 22.83 -2.07
CA PRO A 133 -8.27 23.01 -0.62
C PRO A 133 -9.60 22.89 0.11
N THR A 134 -10.73 22.80 -0.60
CA THR A 134 -12.07 22.64 0.01
C THR A 134 -12.41 21.19 0.34
N ILE A 135 -11.61 20.22 -0.10
CA ILE A 135 -11.79 18.80 0.23
C ILE A 135 -11.64 18.57 1.74
N ASP A 136 -12.68 18.02 2.36
CA ASP A 136 -12.70 17.67 3.78
C ASP A 136 -11.98 16.32 4.04
N ALA A 137 -10.67 16.39 4.27
CA ALA A 137 -9.88 15.20 4.61
C ALA A 137 -10.20 14.71 6.04
N SER A 138 -10.67 13.47 6.18
CA SER A 138 -11.02 12.90 7.51
C SER A 138 -9.83 12.43 8.35
N VAL A 139 -8.62 12.51 7.77
CA VAL A 139 -7.36 12.08 8.38
C VAL A 139 -6.27 13.08 8.01
N ALA A 140 -5.20 13.13 8.80
CA ALA A 140 -4.03 13.92 8.46
C ALA A 140 -3.48 13.55 7.06
N VAL A 141 -3.22 14.56 6.22
CA VAL A 141 -2.68 14.38 4.88
C VAL A 141 -1.21 13.93 5.00
N PRO A 142 -0.82 12.76 4.48
CA PRO A 142 0.55 12.29 4.65
C PRO A 142 1.56 13.14 3.87
N ASN A 143 2.66 13.52 4.52
CA ASN A 143 3.71 14.39 3.97
C ASN A 143 4.63 13.69 2.94
N PHE A 144 4.04 13.22 1.83
CA PHE A 144 4.71 12.70 0.64
C PHE A 144 3.78 12.74 -0.58
N PRO A 145 4.31 12.68 -1.83
CA PRO A 145 3.52 12.75 -3.07
C PRO A 145 2.41 11.71 -3.15
N ALA A 146 1.35 12.02 -3.91
CA ALA A 146 0.15 11.19 -4.00
C ALA A 146 0.39 9.85 -4.72
N TYR A 147 1.00 9.87 -5.91
CA TYR A 147 0.99 8.70 -6.79
C TYR A 147 2.23 7.80 -6.68
N PRO A 148 2.08 6.47 -6.57
CA PRO A 148 0.84 5.71 -6.33
C PRO A 148 0.49 5.68 -4.83
N SER A 149 -0.70 5.19 -4.47
CA SER A 149 -1.15 5.07 -3.08
C SER A 149 -0.30 4.05 -2.30
N ALA A 150 0.35 4.51 -1.21
CA ALA A 150 1.20 3.66 -0.37
C ALA A 150 0.38 2.58 0.36
N HIS A 151 -0.75 2.98 0.96
CA HIS A 151 -1.67 2.03 1.60
C HIS A 151 -2.16 0.98 0.61
N ALA A 152 -2.61 1.37 -0.58
CA ALA A 152 -3.06 0.40 -1.59
C ALA A 152 -1.94 -0.59 -1.97
N THR A 153 -0.71 -0.09 -2.12
CA THR A 153 0.47 -0.91 -2.45
C THR A 153 0.78 -1.91 -1.33
N LEU A 154 0.90 -1.44 -0.09
CA LEU A 154 1.28 -2.28 1.04
C LEU A 154 0.19 -3.28 1.40
N PHE A 155 -1.09 -2.89 1.34
CA PHE A 155 -2.19 -3.80 1.63
C PHE A 155 -2.40 -4.84 0.55
N ALA A 156 -2.27 -4.49 -0.73
CA ALA A 156 -2.30 -5.47 -1.81
C ALA A 156 -1.13 -6.45 -1.73
N THR A 157 0.07 -5.97 -1.35
CA THR A 157 1.26 -6.82 -1.18
C THR A 157 1.05 -7.83 -0.05
N GLY A 158 0.72 -7.34 1.15
CA GLY A 158 0.61 -8.20 2.32
C GLY A 158 -0.55 -9.19 2.21
N ALA A 159 -1.68 -8.80 1.62
CA ALA A 159 -2.81 -9.71 1.43
C ALA A 159 -2.47 -10.84 0.45
N ALA A 160 -1.78 -10.52 -0.64
CA ALA A 160 -1.37 -11.51 -1.63
C ALA A 160 -0.33 -12.49 -1.06
N VAL A 161 0.71 -12.01 -0.37
CA VAL A 161 1.76 -12.86 0.22
C VAL A 161 1.20 -13.72 1.35
N LEU A 162 0.50 -13.12 2.31
CA LEU A 162 -0.03 -13.87 3.45
C LEU A 162 -1.17 -14.80 3.03
N GLY A 163 -2.00 -14.40 2.08
CA GLY A 163 -3.04 -15.27 1.49
C GLY A 163 -2.48 -16.40 0.62
N HIS A 164 -1.23 -16.29 0.16
CA HIS A 164 -0.51 -17.40 -0.47
C HIS A 164 -0.03 -18.42 0.55
N LEU A 165 0.60 -17.95 1.62
CA LEU A 165 1.07 -18.78 2.72
C LEU A 165 -0.06 -19.43 3.54
N VAL A 166 -1.19 -18.75 3.65
CA VAL A 166 -2.36 -19.19 4.42
C VAL A 166 -3.62 -19.08 3.56
N PRO A 167 -3.84 -20.02 2.62
CA PRO A 167 -4.95 -19.94 1.65
C PRO A 167 -6.34 -19.78 2.27
N ALA A 168 -6.55 -20.34 3.47
CA ALA A 168 -7.80 -20.23 4.21
C ALA A 168 -8.15 -18.78 4.64
N GLU A 169 -7.17 -17.87 4.70
CA GLU A 169 -7.38 -16.45 5.03
C GLU A 169 -7.46 -15.54 3.80
N ARG A 170 -7.16 -16.06 2.59
CA ARG A 170 -7.02 -15.24 1.37
C ARG A 170 -8.22 -14.33 1.12
N ALA A 171 -9.44 -14.88 1.16
CA ALA A 171 -10.65 -14.10 0.89
C ALA A 171 -10.85 -12.95 1.91
N ALA A 172 -10.54 -13.21 3.19
CA ALA A 172 -10.63 -12.21 4.24
C ALA A 172 -9.57 -11.11 4.07
N LEU A 173 -8.32 -11.50 3.78
CA LEU A 173 -7.22 -10.59 3.53
C LEU A 173 -7.45 -9.73 2.28
N ASP A 174 -8.00 -10.30 1.21
CA ASP A 174 -8.37 -9.57 0.00
C ASP A 174 -9.47 -8.54 0.29
N SER A 175 -10.47 -8.92 1.09
CA SER A 175 -11.54 -8.00 1.50
C SER A 175 -11.00 -6.84 2.33
N LEU A 176 -10.11 -7.14 3.27
CA LEU A 176 -9.44 -6.17 4.12
C LEU A 176 -8.59 -5.20 3.28
N ALA A 177 -7.80 -5.70 2.32
CA ALA A 177 -6.98 -4.87 1.45
C ALA A 177 -7.83 -3.94 0.56
N ARG A 178 -8.99 -4.41 0.09
CA ARG A 178 -9.96 -3.57 -0.66
C ARG A 178 -10.49 -2.44 0.21
N GLU A 179 -10.90 -2.72 1.44
CA GLU A 179 -11.40 -1.68 2.35
C GLU A 179 -10.30 -0.68 2.73
N ALA A 180 -9.10 -1.16 3.06
CA ALA A 180 -7.95 -0.30 3.36
C ALA A 180 -7.62 0.63 2.17
N THR A 181 -7.71 0.14 0.95
CA THR A 181 -7.51 0.92 -0.28
C THR A 181 -8.63 1.95 -0.48
N ALA A 182 -9.88 1.51 -0.41
CA ALA A 182 -11.05 2.38 -0.58
C ALA A 182 -11.10 3.50 0.47
N SER A 183 -10.64 3.21 1.70
CA SER A 183 -10.55 4.19 2.78
C SER A 183 -9.75 5.43 2.41
N ARG A 184 -8.78 5.33 1.48
CA ARG A 184 -7.94 6.47 1.08
C ARG A 184 -8.68 7.45 0.17
N LEU A 185 -9.62 6.95 -0.62
CA LEU A 185 -10.50 7.78 -1.44
C LEU A 185 -11.52 8.49 -0.55
N TRP A 186 -12.21 7.74 0.32
CA TRP A 186 -13.16 8.32 1.29
C TRP A 186 -12.49 9.38 2.17
N ALA A 187 -11.25 9.12 2.60
CA ALA A 187 -10.49 10.04 3.43
C ALA A 187 -10.08 11.34 2.71
N GLY A 188 -10.28 11.47 1.39
CA GLY A 188 -9.92 12.67 0.65
C GLY A 188 -8.42 12.79 0.29
N VAL A 189 -7.63 11.72 0.46
CA VAL A 189 -6.15 11.81 0.43
C VAL A 189 -5.49 11.14 -0.78
N HIS A 190 -6.22 10.35 -1.56
CA HIS A 190 -5.75 9.69 -2.78
C HIS A 190 -6.83 9.68 -3.86
N TYR A 191 -6.39 9.84 -5.11
CA TYR A 191 -7.26 9.69 -6.28
C TYR A 191 -7.59 8.21 -6.53
N PRO A 192 -8.69 7.90 -7.25
CA PRO A 192 -8.97 6.53 -7.68
C PRO A 192 -7.81 5.87 -8.44
N PHE A 193 -7.14 6.60 -9.34
CA PHE A 193 -6.00 6.08 -10.10
C PHE A 193 -4.75 5.84 -9.23
N ASP A 194 -4.56 6.57 -8.12
CA ASP A 194 -3.47 6.30 -7.17
C ASP A 194 -3.65 4.92 -6.53
N ASN A 195 -4.88 4.63 -6.12
CA ASN A 195 -5.28 3.38 -5.47
C ASN A 195 -5.19 2.19 -6.44
N GLU A 196 -5.64 2.38 -7.68
CA GLU A 196 -5.57 1.36 -8.72
C GLU A 196 -4.12 1.01 -9.07
N ALA A 197 -3.28 2.02 -9.30
CA ALA A 197 -1.86 1.83 -9.59
C ALA A 197 -1.11 1.23 -8.41
N GLY A 198 -1.40 1.67 -7.18
CA GLY A 198 -0.81 1.10 -5.96
C GLY A 198 -1.19 -0.36 -5.77
N THR A 199 -2.47 -0.72 -5.98
CA THR A 199 -2.93 -2.11 -5.89
C THR A 199 -2.21 -3.00 -6.89
N ARG A 200 -2.06 -2.55 -8.15
CA ARG A 200 -1.30 -3.29 -9.17
C ARG A 200 0.16 -3.47 -8.79
N LEU A 201 0.82 -2.37 -8.39
CA LEU A 201 2.21 -2.41 -7.96
C LEU A 201 2.41 -3.41 -6.82
N GLY A 202 1.56 -3.38 -5.80
CA GLY A 202 1.64 -4.29 -4.66
C GLY A 202 1.48 -5.76 -5.06
N ARG A 203 0.57 -6.05 -6.00
CA ARG A 203 0.42 -7.42 -6.53
C ARG A 203 1.64 -7.89 -7.33
N GLN A 204 2.30 -7.01 -8.08
CA GLN A 204 3.54 -7.34 -8.81
C GLN A 204 4.69 -7.64 -7.85
N VAL A 205 4.84 -6.83 -6.79
CA VAL A 205 5.84 -7.08 -5.74
C VAL A 205 5.55 -8.40 -5.01
N ALA A 206 4.29 -8.66 -4.64
CA ALA A 206 3.90 -9.92 -4.04
C ALA A 206 4.19 -11.12 -4.95
N ALA A 207 3.92 -11.01 -6.26
CA ALA A 207 4.21 -12.07 -7.21
C ALA A 207 5.72 -12.40 -7.28
N ALA A 208 6.60 -11.39 -7.20
CA ALA A 208 8.04 -11.61 -7.14
C ALA A 208 8.46 -12.36 -5.85
N ALA A 209 7.89 -11.98 -4.69
CA ALA A 209 8.14 -12.68 -3.43
C ALA A 209 7.63 -14.13 -3.45
N ILE A 210 6.41 -14.33 -3.98
CA ILE A 210 5.78 -15.65 -4.10
C ILE A 210 6.59 -16.57 -5.04
N ALA A 211 7.13 -16.04 -6.14
CA ALA A 211 7.96 -16.83 -7.05
C ALA A 211 9.21 -17.41 -6.35
N VAL A 212 9.85 -16.62 -5.46
CA VAL A 212 10.98 -17.10 -4.65
C VAL A 212 10.50 -18.12 -3.61
N LEU A 213 9.38 -17.85 -2.94
CA LEU A 213 8.78 -18.74 -1.96
C LEU A 213 8.47 -20.12 -2.54
N ASP A 214 7.87 -20.17 -3.73
CA ASP A 214 7.50 -21.40 -4.43
C ASP A 214 8.75 -22.16 -4.92
N ALA A 215 9.80 -21.45 -5.33
CA ALA A 215 11.07 -22.05 -5.74
C ALA A 215 11.83 -22.71 -4.58
N GLU A 216 11.71 -22.17 -3.36
CA GLU A 216 12.27 -22.80 -2.15
C GLU A 216 11.50 -24.03 -1.67
N GLY A 217 10.22 -24.14 -2.05
CA GLY A 217 9.30 -25.19 -1.60
C GLY A 217 8.82 -25.03 -0.15
N THR A 218 7.83 -25.83 0.24
CA THR A 218 7.36 -25.90 1.63
C THR A 218 8.38 -26.65 2.48
N PRO A 219 8.83 -26.12 3.64
CA PRO A 219 9.66 -26.88 4.56
C PRO A 219 8.96 -28.18 4.92
N LYS A 220 9.58 -29.34 4.62
CA LYS A 220 9.06 -30.63 5.10
C LYS A 220 9.03 -30.57 6.61
N SER A 221 7.86 -30.69 7.22
CA SER A 221 7.76 -30.85 8.68
C SER A 221 8.58 -32.08 9.05
N ARG A 222 9.71 -31.89 9.73
CA ARG A 222 10.34 -33.00 10.42
C ARG A 222 9.40 -33.34 11.57
N ALA A 223 8.67 -34.45 11.43
CA ALA A 223 8.01 -35.06 12.56
C ALA A 223 9.08 -35.24 13.64
N VAL A 224 8.95 -34.50 14.74
CA VAL A 224 9.76 -34.74 15.93
C VAL A 224 9.21 -36.04 16.51
N SER A 225 9.86 -37.15 16.19
CA SER A 225 9.67 -38.41 16.90
C SER A 225 10.03 -38.16 18.36
N ARG A 226 9.03 -38.12 19.23
CA ARG A 226 9.21 -38.24 20.68
C ARG A 226 9.52 -39.69 21.03
#